data_AF-A0A0N4VNF4-F1
#
_entry.id   AF-A0A0N4VNF4-F1
#
_cell.length_a   1.000
_cell.length_b   1.000
_cell.length_c   1.000
_cell.angle_alpha   90.00
_cell.angle_beta   90.00
_cell.angle_gamma   90.00
#
_symmetry.space_group_name_H-M   'P 1'
#
loop_
_entity.id
_entity.type
_entity.pdbx_description
1 polymer ?
#
loop_
_entity_poly.entity_id
_entity_poly.type
_entity_poly.pdbx_seq_one_letter_code
_entity_poly.pdbx_strand_id
1 'polypeptide(L)'
;MAFRAMLNVIPLSMILIGLLNYDGCPAEPYLPKWLMWMGALLIIKYFIDLIVQIRNICIGKPSIEKPAYKAELSPVDWIFAGLALMLYLFGLYWVLRSYGIVQFTLEGDSDFCDQVTYMATFVAISIVTIVLMGLFICSCICFSILYWEDKHNPQQSAQMMQPKKEEEKKLTAPKAEDEESLSSESSASTERLQSRSVSCNNVTETAITIERNE
;
A
#
# COMPACT_ATOMS: atom_id res chain seq x y z
N MET A 1 13.59 -5.93 -2.32
CA MET A 1 13.33 -5.23 -3.61
C MET A 1 12.88 -6.22 -4.69
N ALA A 2 13.53 -7.38 -4.85
CA ALA A 2 13.17 -8.39 -5.87
C ALA A 2 11.70 -8.84 -5.87
N PHE A 3 11.11 -9.12 -4.70
CA PHE A 3 9.71 -9.55 -4.60
C PHE A 3 8.71 -8.50 -5.16
N ARG A 4 8.97 -7.21 -4.93
CA ARG A 4 8.11 -6.13 -5.47
C ARG A 4 8.20 -6.04 -7.00
N ALA A 5 9.37 -6.31 -7.57
CA ALA A 5 9.54 -6.34 -9.03
C ALA A 5 8.84 -7.55 -9.66
N MET A 6 8.89 -8.72 -9.02
CA MET A 6 8.19 -9.92 -9.51
C MET A 6 6.67 -9.75 -9.54
N LEU A 7 6.10 -9.03 -8.57
CA LEU A 7 4.66 -8.77 -8.51
C LEU A 7 4.14 -7.88 -9.66
N ASN A 8 5.01 -7.16 -10.37
CA ASN A 8 4.62 -6.34 -11.53
C ASN A 8 4.45 -7.14 -12.82
N VAL A 9 4.92 -8.39 -12.86
CA VAL A 9 4.72 -9.27 -14.03
C VAL A 9 3.22 -9.53 -14.24
N ILE A 10 2.46 -9.64 -13.16
CA ILE A 10 1.01 -9.89 -13.21
C ILE A 10 0.26 -8.75 -13.91
N PRO A 11 0.32 -7.48 -13.47
CA PRO A 11 -0.38 -6.39 -14.15
C PRO A 11 0.14 -6.14 -15.56
N LEU A 12 1.42 -6.38 -15.86
CA LEU A 12 1.94 -6.34 -17.23
C LEU A 12 1.31 -7.41 -18.11
N SER A 13 1.18 -8.64 -17.61
CA SER A 13 0.51 -9.73 -18.34
C SER A 13 -0.97 -9.42 -18.60
N MET A 14 -1.66 -8.77 -17.65
CA MET A 14 -3.06 -8.34 -17.83
C MET A 14 -3.21 -7.33 -18.97
N ILE A 15 -2.30 -6.35 -19.06
CA ILE A 15 -2.30 -5.36 -20.15
C ILE A 15 -1.98 -6.05 -21.48
N LEU A 16 -0.97 -6.92 -21.52
CA LEU A 16 -0.56 -7.60 -22.75
C LEU A 16 -1.69 -8.46 -23.32
N ILE A 17 -2.38 -9.24 -22.47
CA ILE A 17 -3.52 -10.07 -22.89
C ILE A 17 -4.68 -9.18 -23.38
N GLY A 18 -4.96 -8.08 -22.67
CA GLY A 18 -6.02 -7.14 -23.07
C GLY A 18 -5.74 -6.42 -24.39
N LEU A 19 -4.46 -6.13 -24.70
CA LEU A 19 -4.05 -5.52 -25.97
C LEU A 19 -4.05 -6.52 -27.12
N LEU A 20 -3.52 -7.73 -26.91
CA LEU A 20 -3.45 -8.76 -27.95
C LEU A 20 -4.84 -9.22 -28.40
N ASN A 21 -5.81 -9.18 -27.49
CA ASN A 21 -7.19 -9.62 -27.74
C ASN A 21 -8.20 -8.47 -27.64
N TYR A 22 -7.82 -7.26 -28.03
CA TYR A 22 -8.69 -6.07 -27.93
C TYR A 22 -10.04 -6.27 -28.63
N ASP A 23 -10.04 -6.87 -29.82
CA ASP A 23 -11.23 -7.19 -30.60
C ASP A 23 -11.66 -8.68 -30.48
N GLY A 24 -10.98 -9.46 -29.63
CA GLY A 24 -11.19 -10.91 -29.52
C GLY A 24 -12.45 -11.33 -28.76
N CYS A 25 -13.30 -10.40 -28.33
CA CYS A 25 -14.52 -10.69 -27.58
C CYS A 25 -15.66 -9.73 -27.96
N PRO A 26 -16.29 -9.91 -29.14
CA PRO A 26 -17.45 -9.12 -29.55
C PRO A 26 -18.64 -9.23 -28.59
N ALA A 27 -18.79 -10.37 -27.90
CA ALA A 27 -19.86 -10.61 -26.93
C ALA A 27 -19.85 -9.57 -25.78
N GLU A 28 -18.66 -9.15 -25.34
CA GLU A 28 -18.52 -8.14 -24.29
C GLU A 28 -17.20 -7.38 -24.46
N PRO A 29 -17.19 -6.28 -25.26
CA PRO A 29 -15.97 -5.53 -25.60
C PRO A 29 -15.38 -4.76 -24.42
N TYR A 30 -16.02 -4.82 -23.25
CA TYR A 30 -15.56 -4.17 -22.01
C TYR A 30 -14.58 -5.04 -21.22
N LEU A 31 -14.56 -6.36 -21.44
CA LEU A 31 -13.66 -7.31 -20.79
C LEU A 31 -12.17 -7.00 -21.06
N PRO A 32 -11.70 -6.93 -22.32
CA PRO A 32 -10.31 -6.59 -22.63
C PRO A 32 -9.95 -5.17 -22.16
N LYS A 33 -10.90 -4.23 -22.27
CA LYS A 33 -10.72 -2.84 -21.81
C LYS A 33 -10.52 -2.77 -20.29
N TRP A 34 -11.28 -3.56 -19.54
CA TRP A 34 -11.16 -3.62 -18.09
C TRP A 34 -9.78 -4.14 -17.65
N LEU A 35 -9.29 -5.22 -18.27
CA LEU A 35 -7.96 -5.77 -18.04
C LEU A 35 -6.87 -4.70 -18.18
N MET A 36 -6.96 -3.86 -19.21
CA MET A 36 -6.05 -2.75 -19.42
C MET A 36 -6.15 -1.67 -18.34
N TRP A 37 -7.36 -1.20 -18.01
CA TRP A 37 -7.55 -0.15 -17.00
C TRP A 37 -7.09 -0.59 -15.61
N MET A 38 -7.41 -1.83 -15.21
CA MET A 38 -6.95 -2.38 -13.95
C MET A 38 -5.43 -2.57 -13.92
N GLY A 39 -4.85 -3.18 -14.95
CA GLY A 39 -3.40 -3.34 -15.05
C GLY A 39 -2.66 -2.00 -15.00
N ALA A 40 -3.16 -1.01 -15.75
CA ALA A 40 -2.59 0.34 -15.75
C ALA A 40 -2.68 1.02 -14.38
N LEU A 41 -3.81 0.91 -13.69
CA LEU A 41 -3.99 1.48 -12.35
C LEU A 41 -2.97 0.90 -11.36
N LEU A 42 -2.75 -0.42 -11.39
CA LEU A 42 -1.77 -1.09 -10.54
C LEU A 42 -0.34 -0.61 -10.83
N ILE A 43 0.02 -0.46 -12.11
CA ILE A 43 1.34 0.05 -12.52
C ILE A 43 1.53 1.51 -12.10
N ILE A 44 0.52 2.36 -12.30
CA ILE A 44 0.59 3.77 -11.88
C ILE A 44 0.79 3.87 -10.36
N LYS A 45 0.03 3.09 -9.58
CA LYS A 45 0.18 3.04 -8.11
C LYS A 45 1.61 2.64 -7.73
N TYR A 46 2.16 1.63 -8.40
CA TYR A 46 3.53 1.19 -8.18
C TYR A 46 4.55 2.30 -8.47
N PHE A 47 4.42 3.02 -9.59
CA PHE A 47 5.31 4.13 -9.92
C PHE A 47 5.23 5.27 -8.90
N ILE A 48 4.03 5.62 -8.43
CA ILE A 48 3.85 6.64 -7.39
C ILE A 48 4.57 6.22 -6.10
N ASP A 49 4.40 4.97 -5.67
CA ASP A 49 5.04 4.44 -4.47
C ASP A 49 6.57 4.45 -4.61
N LEU A 50 7.10 4.14 -5.79
CA LEU A 50 8.53 4.26 -6.09
C LEU A 50 9.01 5.71 -6.04
N ILE A 51 8.31 6.65 -6.66
CA ILE A 51 8.68 8.07 -6.67
C ILE A 51 8.70 8.62 -5.24
N VAL A 52 7.68 8.29 -4.43
CA VAL A 52 7.62 8.69 -3.02
C VAL A 52 8.79 8.08 -2.23
N GLN A 53 9.10 6.80 -2.47
CA GLN A 53 10.22 6.13 -1.82
C GLN A 53 11.56 6.78 -2.19
N ILE A 54 11.81 7.05 -3.48
CA ILE A 54 13.03 7.73 -3.96
C ILE A 54 13.12 9.13 -3.38
N ARG A 55 12.03 9.90 -3.38
CA ARG A 55 11.98 11.25 -2.81
C ARG A 55 12.35 11.26 -1.33
N ASN A 56 11.85 10.29 -0.56
CA ASN A 56 12.16 10.18 0.86
C ASN A 56 13.64 9.85 1.11
N ILE A 57 14.23 8.98 0.28
CA ILE A 57 15.67 8.67 0.33
C ILE A 57 16.51 9.90 -0.01
N CYS A 58 16.16 10.64 -1.08
CA CYS A 58 16.95 11.80 -1.52
C CYS A 58 16.85 13.02 -0.60
N ILE A 59 15.70 13.24 0.06
CA ILE A 59 15.54 14.34 1.03
C ILE A 59 16.25 14.02 2.36
N GLY A 60 16.78 12.80 2.53
CA GLY A 60 17.48 12.41 3.75
C GLY A 60 16.58 12.43 4.98
N LYS A 61 15.25 12.39 4.80
CA LYS A 61 14.34 12.11 5.91
C LYS A 61 14.61 10.67 6.31
N PRO A 62 15.24 10.39 7.48
CA PRO A 62 15.27 9.03 7.96
C PRO A 62 13.81 8.56 8.01
N SER A 63 13.57 7.32 7.61
CA SER A 63 12.30 6.65 7.89
C SER A 63 12.15 6.61 9.41
N ILE A 64 11.71 7.73 10.01
CA ILE A 64 11.12 7.72 11.33
C ILE A 64 9.98 6.73 11.15
N GLU A 65 10.14 5.55 11.75
CA GLU A 65 9.08 4.59 11.98
C GLU A 65 7.87 5.40 12.46
N LYS A 66 6.98 5.76 11.54
CA LYS A 66 5.66 6.21 11.94
C LYS A 66 5.09 4.97 12.62
N PRO A 67 4.82 5.01 13.93
CA PRO A 67 4.35 3.83 14.63
C PRO A 67 3.08 3.36 13.92
N ALA A 68 2.98 2.04 13.69
CA ALA A 68 2.00 1.42 12.79
C ALA A 68 0.52 1.80 13.06
N TYR A 69 0.22 2.38 14.22
CA TYR A 69 -1.10 2.86 14.60
C TYR A 69 -1.47 4.25 14.06
N LYS A 70 -0.50 5.05 13.58
CA LYS A 70 -0.74 6.33 12.86
C LYS A 70 -0.20 6.26 11.43
N ALA A 71 -0.52 5.18 10.73
CA ALA A 71 -0.51 5.21 9.28
C ALA A 71 -1.60 6.19 8.83
N GLU A 72 -1.27 7.48 8.79
CA GLU A 72 -2.03 8.43 7.98
C GLU A 72 -1.90 7.94 6.54
N LEU A 73 -2.84 7.09 6.11
CA LEU A 73 -3.01 6.75 4.71
C LEU A 73 -3.03 8.07 3.96
N SER A 74 -2.14 8.20 2.96
CA SER A 74 -2.12 9.41 2.17
C SER A 74 -3.51 9.58 1.56
N PRO A 75 -4.05 10.81 1.45
CA PRO A 75 -5.29 11.04 0.70
C PRO A 75 -5.26 10.40 -0.70
N VAL A 76 -4.06 10.29 -1.28
CA VAL A 76 -3.80 9.58 -2.54
C VAL A 76 -4.13 8.09 -2.45
N ASP A 77 -3.71 7.40 -1.38
CA ASP A 77 -3.98 5.96 -1.21
C ASP A 77 -5.48 5.66 -1.13
N TRP A 78 -6.25 6.53 -0.47
CA TRP A 78 -7.72 6.43 -0.43
C TRP A 78 -8.36 6.57 -1.81
N ILE A 79 -7.88 7.50 -2.63
CA ILE A 79 -8.37 7.71 -4.00
C ILE A 79 -8.08 6.47 -4.86
N PHE A 80 -6.84 5.94 -4.79
CA PHE A 80 -6.49 4.73 -5.52
C PHE A 80 -7.27 3.50 -5.04
N ALA A 81 -7.47 3.35 -3.73
CA ALA A 81 -8.27 2.27 -3.17
C ALA A 81 -9.73 2.35 -3.63
N GLY A 82 -10.33 3.54 -3.60
CA GLY A 82 -11.70 3.76 -4.09
C GLY A 82 -11.83 3.47 -5.59
N LEU A 83 -10.88 3.95 -6.40
CA LEU A 83 -10.88 3.71 -7.85
C LEU A 83 -10.67 2.22 -8.17
N ALA A 84 -9.74 1.55 -7.49
CA ALA A 84 -9.49 0.12 -7.65
C ALA A 84 -10.71 -0.70 -7.24
N LEU A 85 -11.41 -0.32 -6.16
CA LEU A 85 -12.64 -0.96 -5.74
C LEU A 85 -13.75 -0.81 -6.80
N MET A 86 -13.94 0.40 -7.33
CA MET A 86 -14.93 0.65 -8.37
C MET A 86 -14.65 -0.18 -9.62
N LEU A 87 -13.40 -0.17 -10.10
CA LEU A 87 -13.01 -1.01 -11.24
C LEU A 87 -13.22 -2.50 -10.93
N TYR A 88 -12.84 -2.98 -9.75
CA TYR A 88 -13.08 -4.36 -9.36
C TYR A 88 -14.56 -4.76 -9.44
N LEU A 89 -15.47 -3.92 -8.95
CA LEU A 89 -16.91 -4.17 -9.04
C LEU A 89 -17.42 -4.22 -10.49
N PHE A 90 -16.92 -3.34 -11.36
CA PHE A 90 -17.24 -3.37 -12.79
C PHE A 90 -16.73 -4.65 -13.46
N GLY A 91 -15.51 -5.08 -13.14
CA GLY A 91 -14.96 -6.33 -13.66
C GLY A 91 -15.78 -7.54 -13.23
N LEU A 92 -16.15 -7.59 -11.95
CA LEU A 92 -17.01 -8.65 -11.41
C LEU A 92 -18.38 -8.66 -12.11
N TYR A 93 -18.98 -7.50 -12.30
CA TYR A 93 -20.26 -7.36 -13.01
C TYR A 93 -20.17 -7.90 -14.46
N TRP A 94 -19.14 -7.50 -15.21
CA TRP A 94 -18.98 -7.96 -16.60
C TRP A 94 -18.73 -9.46 -16.68
N VAL A 95 -17.86 -10.02 -15.85
CA VAL A 95 -17.60 -11.48 -15.85
C VAL A 95 -18.85 -12.28 -15.48
N LEU A 96 -19.61 -11.84 -14.47
CA LEU A 96 -20.85 -12.52 -14.07
C LEU A 96 -21.96 -12.37 -15.11
N ARG A 97 -22.03 -11.24 -15.81
CA ARG A 97 -23.01 -11.02 -16.89
C ARG A 97 -22.73 -11.91 -18.09
N SER A 98 -21.46 -12.05 -18.46
CA SER A 98 -21.04 -12.90 -19.58
C SER A 98 -21.10 -14.40 -19.24
N TYR A 99 -21.15 -14.75 -17.95
CA TYR A 99 -21.27 -16.13 -17.47
C TYR A 99 -22.61 -16.74 -17.93
N GLY A 100 -22.54 -17.57 -18.98
CA GLY A 100 -23.69 -18.27 -19.55
C GLY A 100 -24.08 -17.84 -20.97
N ILE A 101 -23.49 -16.77 -21.50
CA ILE A 101 -23.76 -16.27 -22.88
C ILE A 101 -22.57 -16.56 -23.81
N VAL A 102 -21.35 -16.66 -23.27
CA VAL A 102 -20.13 -16.82 -24.08
C VAL A 102 -20.02 -18.18 -24.75
N GLN A 103 -19.75 -18.16 -26.05
CA GLN A 103 -19.31 -19.32 -26.82
C GLN A 103 -17.84 -19.20 -27.23
N PHE A 104 -17.12 -20.32 -27.16
CA PHE A 104 -15.67 -20.38 -27.45
C PHE A 104 -15.35 -21.02 -28.81
N THR A 105 -16.36 -21.52 -29.53
CA THR A 105 -16.15 -22.48 -30.63
C THR A 105 -16.27 -21.92 -32.04
N LEU A 106 -16.97 -20.80 -32.26
CA LEU A 106 -17.16 -20.21 -33.58
C LEU A 106 -16.63 -18.76 -33.63
N GLU A 107 -15.46 -18.56 -34.23
CA GLU A 107 -14.98 -17.24 -34.62
C GLU A 107 -15.95 -16.62 -35.65
N GLY A 108 -16.51 -15.45 -35.31
CA GLY A 108 -17.39 -14.68 -36.21
C GLY A 108 -18.85 -14.58 -35.77
N ASP A 109 -19.24 -15.27 -34.70
CA ASP A 109 -20.56 -15.08 -34.07
C ASP A 109 -20.53 -13.88 -33.11
N SER A 110 -21.68 -13.22 -32.90
CA SER A 110 -21.76 -12.07 -31.95
C SER A 110 -21.46 -12.49 -30.52
N ASP A 111 -21.63 -13.76 -30.21
CA ASP A 111 -21.48 -14.34 -28.87
C ASP A 111 -20.10 -14.99 -28.66
N PHE A 112 -19.20 -14.85 -29.65
CA PHE A 112 -17.83 -15.35 -29.53
C PHE A 112 -17.03 -14.52 -28.53
N CYS A 113 -16.26 -15.22 -27.71
CA CYS A 113 -15.25 -14.59 -26.86
C CYS A 113 -14.01 -15.48 -26.79
N ASP A 114 -12.84 -14.88 -26.99
CA ASP A 114 -11.57 -15.56 -26.84
C ASP A 114 -11.42 -16.16 -25.43
N GLN A 115 -11.13 -17.46 -25.40
CA GLN A 115 -11.04 -18.24 -24.17
C GLN A 115 -9.92 -17.71 -23.26
N VAL A 116 -8.79 -17.28 -23.83
CA VAL A 116 -7.64 -16.80 -23.04
C VAL A 116 -8.01 -15.52 -22.30
N THR A 117 -8.68 -14.59 -22.98
CA THR A 117 -9.09 -13.29 -22.41
C THR A 117 -10.12 -13.45 -21.30
N TYR A 118 -11.12 -14.31 -21.53
CA TYR A 118 -12.13 -14.62 -20.51
C TYR A 118 -11.49 -15.27 -19.29
N MET A 119 -10.67 -16.32 -19.48
CA MET A 119 -10.01 -17.03 -18.38
C MET A 119 -9.03 -16.12 -17.62
N ALA A 120 -8.28 -15.27 -18.32
CA ALA A 120 -7.37 -14.31 -17.69
C ALA A 120 -8.13 -13.33 -16.78
N THR A 121 -9.26 -12.80 -17.25
CA THR A 121 -10.10 -11.90 -16.43
C THR A 121 -10.69 -12.64 -15.23
N PHE A 122 -11.23 -13.85 -15.44
CA PHE A 122 -11.81 -14.66 -14.39
C PHE A 122 -10.79 -14.99 -13.29
N VAL A 123 -9.58 -15.40 -13.68
CA VAL A 123 -8.48 -15.68 -12.74
C VAL A 123 -8.06 -14.41 -11.99
N ALA A 124 -7.92 -13.27 -12.68
CA ALA A 124 -7.56 -12.02 -12.03
C ALA A 124 -8.58 -11.59 -10.98
N ILE A 125 -9.88 -11.64 -11.30
CA ILE A 125 -10.96 -11.34 -10.35
C ILE A 125 -10.94 -12.33 -9.19
N SER A 126 -10.81 -13.62 -9.47
CA SER A 126 -10.78 -14.68 -8.45
C SER A 126 -9.65 -14.46 -7.44
N ILE A 127 -8.44 -14.11 -7.90
CA ILE A 127 -7.31 -13.80 -7.02
C ILE A 127 -7.64 -12.61 -6.11
N VAL A 128 -8.18 -11.52 -6.67
CA VAL A 128 -8.57 -10.34 -5.88
C VAL A 128 -9.65 -10.70 -4.86
N THR A 129 -10.66 -11.49 -5.24
CA THR A 129 -11.70 -11.95 -4.32
C THR A 129 -11.12 -12.79 -3.17
N ILE A 130 -10.21 -13.73 -3.46
CA ILE A 130 -9.57 -14.56 -2.43
C ILE A 130 -8.77 -13.69 -1.45
N VAL A 131 -8.01 -12.71 -1.96
CA VAL A 131 -7.25 -11.78 -1.12
C VAL A 131 -8.19 -10.96 -0.22
N LEU A 132 -9.26 -10.39 -0.78
CA LEU A 132 -10.23 -9.61 -0.01
C LEU A 132 -10.94 -10.44 1.08
N MET A 133 -11.35 -11.66 0.73
CA MET A 133 -11.97 -12.58 1.69
C MET A 133 -10.98 -13.00 2.80
N GLY A 134 -9.73 -13.27 2.45
CA GLY A 134 -8.67 -13.57 3.43
C GLY A 134 -8.42 -12.42 4.40
N LEU A 135 -8.36 -11.18 3.89
CA LEU A 135 -8.22 -9.98 4.72
C LEU A 135 -9.43 -9.78 5.65
N PHE A 136 -10.65 -10.00 5.13
CA PHE A 136 -11.87 -9.90 5.92
C PHE A 136 -11.90 -10.94 7.06
N ILE A 137 -11.64 -12.21 6.75
CA ILE A 137 -11.60 -13.29 7.75
C ILE A 137 -10.52 -13.02 8.80
N CYS A 138 -9.32 -12.62 8.38
CA CYS A 138 -8.24 -12.27 9.30
C CYS A 138 -8.65 -11.13 10.24
N SER A 139 -9.26 -10.08 9.70
CA SER A 139 -9.75 -8.95 10.50
C SER A 139 -10.82 -9.38 11.52
N CYS A 140 -11.80 -10.20 11.12
CA CYS A 140 -12.83 -10.70 12.01
C CYS A 140 -12.25 -11.56 13.16
N ILE A 141 -11.25 -12.40 12.87
CA ILE A 141 -10.57 -13.21 13.88
C ILE A 141 -9.80 -12.32 14.85
N CYS A 142 -9.03 -11.34 14.35
CA CYS A 142 -8.31 -10.39 15.20
C CYS A 142 -9.25 -9.59 16.11
N PHE A 143 -10.36 -9.06 15.57
CA PHE A 143 -11.36 -8.35 16.38
C PHE A 143 -12.00 -9.27 17.43
N SER A 144 -12.26 -10.53 17.08
CA SER A 144 -12.82 -11.50 18.02
C SER A 144 -11.87 -11.81 19.17
N ILE A 145 -10.57 -11.94 18.90
CA ILE A 145 -9.52 -12.17 19.92
C ILE A 145 -9.39 -10.94 20.82
N LEU A 146 -9.30 -9.74 20.24
CA LEU A 146 -9.19 -8.48 21.00
C LEU A 146 -10.43 -8.24 21.88
N TYR A 147 -11.62 -8.49 21.34
CA TYR A 147 -12.87 -8.37 22.09
C TYR A 147 -12.96 -9.38 23.24
N TRP A 148 -12.40 -10.59 23.06
CA TRP A 148 -12.35 -11.59 24.11
C TRP A 148 -11.37 -11.20 25.23
N GLU A 149 -10.22 -10.63 24.90
CA GLU A 149 -9.20 -10.21 25.87
C GLU A 149 -9.67 -9.00 26.72
N ASP A 150 -10.33 -8.01 26.13
CA ASP A 150 -10.92 -6.87 26.86
C ASP A 150 -11.98 -7.34 27.88
N LYS A 151 -12.83 -8.29 27.48
CA LYS A 151 -13.85 -8.86 28.38
C LYS A 151 -13.24 -9.66 29.54
N HIS A 152 -12.09 -10.31 29.34
CA HIS A 152 -11.47 -11.17 30.35
C HIS A 152 -10.56 -10.41 31.32
N ASN A 153 -10.04 -9.23 30.96
CA ASN A 153 -9.07 -8.49 31.77
C ASN A 153 -9.48 -7.03 32.14
N PRO A 154 -10.66 -6.80 32.74
CA PRO A 154 -11.17 -5.46 33.02
C PRO A 154 -10.36 -4.66 34.06
N GLN A 155 -9.38 -5.26 34.75
CA GLN A 155 -8.58 -4.56 35.76
C GLN A 155 -7.44 -3.69 35.18
N GLN A 156 -6.93 -3.95 33.97
CA GLN A 156 -5.84 -3.16 33.39
C GLN A 156 -6.30 -1.83 32.75
N SER A 157 -7.51 -1.78 32.19
CA SER A 157 -8.08 -0.56 31.59
C SER A 157 -8.46 0.51 32.63
N ALA A 158 -8.74 0.12 33.88
CA ALA A 158 -9.01 1.04 34.98
C ALA A 158 -7.76 1.78 35.49
N GLN A 159 -6.55 1.23 35.33
CA GLN A 159 -5.32 1.85 35.83
C GLN A 159 -4.70 2.89 34.87
N MET A 160 -5.02 2.84 33.56
CA MET A 160 -4.55 3.85 32.60
C MET A 160 -5.36 5.16 32.62
N MET A 161 -6.46 5.22 33.39
CA MET A 161 -7.32 6.40 33.54
C MET A 161 -7.13 7.16 34.86
N GLN A 162 -6.06 6.89 35.62
CA GLN A 162 -5.67 7.71 36.78
C GLN A 162 -4.65 8.78 36.32
N PRO A 163 -5.09 10.01 35.99
CA PRO A 163 -4.15 11.11 35.78
C PRO A 163 -3.53 11.46 37.13
N LYS A 164 -2.24 11.12 37.29
CA LYS A 164 -1.16 11.88 37.94
C LYS A 164 -1.55 13.03 38.90
N LYS A 165 -2.45 12.80 39.87
CA LYS A 165 -2.86 13.80 40.88
C LYS A 165 -2.12 13.66 42.21
N GLU A 166 -1.25 12.66 42.35
CA GLU A 166 -0.60 12.37 43.64
C GLU A 166 0.78 13.00 43.82
N GLU A 167 1.30 13.73 42.82
CA GLU A 167 2.60 14.41 42.92
C GLU A 167 2.51 15.88 43.40
N GLU A 168 1.31 16.43 43.61
CA GLU A 168 1.12 17.84 44.06
C GLU A 168 0.85 17.99 45.57
N LYS A 169 1.01 16.92 46.38
CA LYS A 169 0.79 17.00 47.84
C LYS A 169 2.06 16.95 48.70
N LYS A 170 3.26 16.99 48.09
CA LYS A 170 4.53 16.96 48.83
C LYS A 170 5.42 18.21 48.72
N LEU A 171 5.01 19.25 48.00
CA LEU A 171 5.82 20.47 47.82
C LEU A 171 5.20 21.73 48.43
N THR A 172 4.76 21.65 49.69
CA THR A 172 4.52 22.83 50.54
C THR A 172 5.07 22.57 51.94
N ALA A 173 6.40 22.67 52.06
CA ALA A 173 7.04 22.99 53.32
C ALA A 173 8.21 23.95 53.01
N PRO A 174 8.20 25.18 53.53
CA PRO A 174 9.28 26.13 53.33
C PRO A 174 10.41 25.82 54.30
N LYS A 175 11.64 25.70 53.79
CA LYS A 175 12.84 25.93 54.59
C LYS A 175 13.80 26.77 53.76
N ALA A 176 14.09 27.93 54.32
CA ALA A 176 14.97 28.96 53.81
C ALA A 176 16.44 28.56 53.92
N GLU A 177 17.28 29.32 53.19
CA GLU A 177 18.75 29.51 53.39
C GLU A 177 19.60 28.29 52.91
N ASP A 178 20.64 28.40 52.07
CA ASP A 178 21.59 29.48 51.80
C ASP A 178 22.17 29.44 50.36
N GLU A 179 22.79 30.57 50.01
CA GLU A 179 23.60 30.87 48.83
C GLU A 179 24.80 29.91 48.58
N GLU A 180 25.24 29.87 47.32
CA GLU A 180 26.60 30.28 46.90
C GLU A 180 27.29 29.33 45.88
N SER A 181 27.37 29.88 44.66
CA SER A 181 28.49 29.78 43.71
C SER A 181 28.79 28.48 42.91
N LEU A 182 28.90 28.72 41.59
CA LEU A 182 30.13 28.61 40.79
C LEU A 182 30.15 27.58 39.64
N SER A 183 30.52 28.13 38.47
CA SER A 183 31.24 27.52 37.33
C SER A 183 30.58 26.34 36.59
N SER A 184 30.11 26.48 35.34
CA SER A 184 30.84 26.66 34.07
C SER A 184 31.52 25.39 33.52
N GLU A 185 30.87 24.75 32.55
CA GLU A 185 31.43 23.93 31.44
C GLU A 185 30.28 23.82 30.42
N SER A 186 30.25 24.50 29.26
CA SER A 186 31.15 24.55 28.10
C SER A 186 31.31 23.24 27.33
N SER A 187 30.95 23.31 26.04
CA SER A 187 31.27 22.43 24.91
C SER A 187 30.28 21.25 24.67
N ALA A 188 29.41 21.26 23.65
CA ALA A 188 29.67 21.34 22.19
C ALA A 188 30.64 20.22 21.74
N SER A 189 30.46 19.44 20.69
CA SER A 189 29.60 19.40 19.50
C SER A 189 29.69 17.94 19.00
N THR A 190 28.63 17.31 18.54
CA THR A 190 28.13 17.40 17.15
C THR A 190 29.21 17.08 16.11
N GLU A 191 29.78 15.86 16.14
CA GLU A 191 30.49 15.28 15.00
C GLU A 191 30.29 13.75 14.97
N ARG A 192 29.24 13.28 14.27
CA ARG A 192 29.19 11.95 13.63
C ARG A 192 27.92 11.76 12.79
N LEU A 193 27.67 12.65 11.83
CA LEU A 193 26.62 12.49 10.81
C LEU A 193 27.13 13.03 9.46
N GLN A 194 28.28 12.54 9.01
CA GLN A 194 28.84 12.94 7.71
C GLN A 194 29.56 11.75 7.06
N SER A 195 28.79 10.78 6.57
CA SER A 195 29.21 9.86 5.50
C SER A 195 28.07 8.99 5.00
N ARG A 196 26.96 9.59 4.57
CA ARG A 196 26.01 8.92 3.66
C ARG A 196 25.15 9.89 2.86
N SER A 197 25.75 10.97 2.36
CA SER A 197 25.20 11.67 1.20
C SER A 197 25.44 10.80 -0.03
N VAL A 198 24.57 9.81 -0.24
CA VAL A 198 24.44 9.18 -1.56
C VAL A 198 23.96 10.30 -2.48
N SER A 199 24.86 10.80 -3.33
CA SER A 199 24.54 11.81 -4.34
C SER A 199 23.48 11.25 -5.27
N CYS A 200 22.23 11.73 -5.15
CA CYS A 200 21.11 11.31 -6.02
C CYS A 200 21.32 11.70 -7.50
N ASN A 201 22.38 12.46 -7.83
CA ASN A 201 22.69 12.79 -9.21
C ASN A 201 23.21 11.59 -10.02
N ASN A 202 23.81 10.57 -9.37
CA ASN A 202 24.45 9.48 -10.10
C ASN A 202 23.49 8.35 -10.53
N VAL A 203 22.29 8.26 -9.94
CA VAL A 203 21.29 7.23 -10.29
C VAL A 203 20.57 7.57 -11.61
N THR A 204 20.37 8.86 -11.89
CA THR A 204 19.81 9.31 -13.17
C THR A 204 20.82 9.15 -14.32
N GLU A 205 22.11 9.29 -14.04
CA GLU A 205 23.17 9.14 -15.04
C GLU A 205 23.41 7.67 -15.44
N THR A 206 23.20 6.71 -14.52
CA THR A 206 23.33 5.29 -14.85
C THR A 206 22.16 4.75 -15.67
N ALA A 207 20.96 5.33 -15.55
CA ALA A 207 19.81 4.94 -16.38
C ALA A 207 19.94 5.40 -17.84
N ILE A 208 20.59 6.54 -18.08
CA ILE A 208 20.75 7.12 -19.44
C ILE A 208 21.93 6.45 -20.19
N THR A 209 22.89 5.86 -19.50
CA THR A 209 24.06 5.24 -20.14
C THR A 209 23.75 3.82 -20.67
N ILE A 210 22.70 3.16 -20.20
CA ILE A 210 22.30 1.83 -20.66
C ILE A 210 21.57 1.91 -22.01
N GLU A 211 20.86 3.00 -22.31
CA GLU A 211 20.13 3.17 -23.58
C GLU A 211 21.01 3.59 -24.78
N ARG A 212 22.31 3.82 -24.58
CA ARG A 212 23.22 4.27 -25.67
C ARG A 212 24.12 3.16 -26.22
N ASN A 213 24.07 1.95 -25.66
CA ASN A 213 24.95 0.83 -26.03
C ASN A 213 24.21 -0.43 -26.53
N GLU A 214 22.92 -0.31 -26.86
CA GLU A 214 22.19 -1.27 -27.72
C GLU A 214 21.71 -0.55 -28.98
#